data_AF-A0AAW1LXC9-F1
#
_entry.id   AF-A0AAW1LXC9-F1
#
_cell.length_a   1.000
_cell.length_b   1.000
_cell.length_c   1.000
_cell.angle_alpha   90.00
_cell.angle_beta   90.00
_cell.angle_gamma   90.00
#
_symmetry.space_group_name_H-M   'P 1'
#
loop_
_entity.id
_entity.type
_entity.pdbx_description
1 polymer ?
#
loop_
_entity_poly.entity_id
_entity_poly.type
_entity_poly.pdbx_seq_one_letter_code
_entity_poly.pdbx_strand_id
1 'polypeptide(L)'
;MEEERLRPPSPPPVVHYTDHEASAVSEKLKLDDTFTKAVQIVITWLERGDCSKRNANTFYSMIQSTNSHVRRLLNEKTQYEEELQKAREIMKGRMQGILLQFSQIERLFVAACHKKVWDHFTKAQRKNIELWKKQSMEIKKVQLDGEAPMEKADDEMDVSDEEETARKKPRQEMNSQEELLTEENNNLRMQMEAYKNEVEVVKMDMKKEIEDKDKQFKMLQQTLQGMQQQLLDAKRRQAEEENKVKDLQNDNESDKAESVSSICESISDNTLQQQQQQLLHERDAKLIGIISTFLNVHPFGAGLDYIWSYVSKLESNLRPSDIELLMSRFPTVFKQELFGIGANIERRWQFNAFKP
;
A
#
# COMPACT_ATOMS: atom_id res chain seq x y z
N MET A 1 39.58 13.30 11.55
CA MET A 1 38.24 13.54 12.13
C MET A 1 37.12 13.04 11.20
N GLU A 2 37.25 13.16 9.87
CA GLU A 2 36.24 12.62 8.95
C GLU A 2 36.20 11.08 8.86
N GLU A 3 37.33 10.40 9.04
CA GLU A 3 37.43 8.92 9.01
C GLU A 3 36.51 8.21 10.03
N GLU A 4 36.13 8.88 11.12
CA GLU A 4 35.21 8.31 12.11
C GLU A 4 33.77 8.19 11.62
N ARG A 5 33.38 8.94 10.59
CA ARG A 5 32.06 8.84 9.93
C ARG A 5 31.93 7.65 8.98
N LEU A 6 33.02 6.95 8.68
CA LEU A 6 33.04 5.80 7.76
C LEU A 6 33.07 4.44 8.48
N ARG A 7 33.03 4.42 9.82
CA ARG A 7 32.84 3.16 10.55
C ARG A 7 31.44 2.60 10.24
N PRO A 8 31.30 1.33 9.81
CA PRO A 8 29.99 0.68 9.74
C PRO A 8 29.29 0.75 11.11
N PRO A 9 27.96 0.84 11.16
CA PRO A 9 27.25 0.76 12.44
C PRO A 9 27.61 -0.55 13.12
N SER A 10 28.04 -0.46 14.39
CA SER A 10 28.36 -1.64 15.20
C SER A 10 27.21 -2.65 15.13
N PRO A 11 27.48 -3.96 14.96
CA PRO A 11 26.44 -4.98 14.97
C PRO A 11 25.53 -4.81 16.19
N PRO A 12 24.20 -4.95 16.05
CA PRO A 12 23.27 -4.76 17.17
C PRO A 12 23.73 -5.56 18.40
N PRO A 13 23.77 -4.97 19.62
CA PRO A 13 24.29 -5.65 20.80
C PRO A 13 23.57 -6.97 21.05
N VAL A 14 24.23 -8.08 20.71
CA VAL A 14 23.58 -9.39 20.76
C VAL A 14 23.52 -9.83 22.22
N VAL A 15 22.32 -9.90 22.78
CA VAL A 15 22.07 -10.29 24.17
C VAL A 15 22.78 -11.63 24.44
N HIS A 16 23.74 -11.63 25.36
CA HIS A 16 24.45 -12.84 25.78
C HIS A 16 23.62 -13.58 26.84
N TYR A 17 23.71 -14.91 26.87
CA TYR A 17 23.03 -15.67 27.91
C TYR A 17 23.55 -15.27 29.30
N THR A 18 22.63 -14.86 30.17
CA THR A 18 22.81 -14.79 31.62
C THR A 18 21.52 -15.25 32.27
N ASP A 19 21.55 -15.71 33.52
CA ASP A 19 20.32 -16.16 34.19
C ASP A 19 19.32 -15.00 34.44
N HIS A 20 19.80 -13.75 34.47
CA HIS A 20 18.95 -12.56 34.50
C HIS A 20 18.23 -12.33 33.16
N GLU A 21 18.97 -12.32 32.05
CA GLU A 21 18.38 -12.18 30.72
C GLU A 21 17.47 -13.35 30.38
N ALA A 22 17.82 -14.58 30.77
CA ALA A 22 16.99 -15.76 30.56
C ALA A 22 15.63 -15.64 31.29
N SER A 23 15.62 -15.09 32.50
CA SER A 23 14.38 -14.75 33.22
C SER A 23 13.59 -13.65 32.49
N ALA A 24 14.25 -12.54 32.11
CA ALA A 24 13.62 -11.43 31.42
C ALA A 24 13.06 -11.80 30.02
N VAL A 25 13.67 -12.77 29.33
CA VAL A 25 13.21 -13.34 28.06
C VAL A 25 12.09 -14.36 28.29
N SER A 26 12.13 -15.15 29.38
CA SER A 26 11.06 -16.08 29.76
C SER A 26 9.72 -15.38 30.03
N GLU A 27 9.73 -14.17 30.58
CA GLU A 27 8.49 -13.38 30.75
C GLU A 27 7.98 -12.79 29.43
N LYS A 28 8.87 -12.29 28.56
CA LYS A 28 8.51 -11.80 27.21
C LYS A 28 7.99 -12.92 26.30
N LEU A 29 8.44 -14.17 26.51
CA LEU A 29 7.92 -15.39 25.87
C LEU A 29 6.52 -15.83 26.34
N LYS A 30 5.78 -14.96 27.04
CA LYS A 30 4.36 -15.16 27.40
C LYS A 30 3.43 -14.11 26.80
N LEU A 31 3.98 -13.07 26.15
CA LEU A 31 3.25 -11.87 25.71
C LEU A 31 3.40 -11.71 24.20
N ASP A 32 2.28 -11.66 23.48
CA ASP A 32 2.28 -11.73 22.01
C ASP A 32 2.95 -10.52 21.32
N ASP A 33 2.96 -9.37 21.97
CA ASP A 33 3.58 -8.13 21.48
C ASP A 33 5.13 -8.17 21.50
N THR A 34 5.70 -8.95 22.41
CA THR A 34 7.15 -9.11 22.61
C THR A 34 7.67 -10.48 22.21
N PHE A 35 6.79 -11.48 22.03
CA PHE A 35 7.09 -12.85 21.65
C PHE A 35 8.10 -12.95 20.49
N THR A 36 7.84 -12.29 19.36
CA THR A 36 8.71 -12.34 18.16
C THR A 36 10.15 -11.87 18.44
N LYS A 37 10.33 -10.89 19.34
CA LYS A 37 11.66 -10.42 19.74
C LYS A 37 12.32 -11.36 20.76
N ALA A 38 11.51 -11.92 21.67
CA ALA A 38 11.97 -12.84 22.70
C ALA A 38 12.40 -14.21 22.14
N VAL A 39 11.62 -14.78 21.22
CA VAL A 39 11.94 -16.06 20.58
C VAL A 39 13.19 -15.96 19.71
N GLN A 40 13.42 -14.83 19.04
CA GLN A 40 14.66 -14.60 18.27
C GLN A 40 15.91 -14.59 19.16
N ILE A 41 15.80 -14.09 20.40
CA ILE A 41 16.91 -14.15 21.38
C ILE A 41 17.18 -15.59 21.81
N VAL A 42 16.13 -16.39 22.10
CA VAL A 42 16.30 -17.80 22.47
C VAL A 42 16.84 -18.64 21.31
N ILE A 43 16.40 -18.40 20.07
CA ILE A 43 17.00 -18.99 18.87
C ILE A 43 18.50 -18.67 18.81
N THR A 44 18.87 -17.39 18.96
CA THR A 44 20.27 -16.94 18.93
C THR A 44 21.13 -17.64 20.00
N TRP A 45 20.61 -17.83 21.21
CA TRP A 45 21.30 -18.57 22.29
C TRP A 45 21.43 -20.07 21.99
N LEU A 46 20.41 -20.70 21.40
CA LEU A 46 20.44 -22.11 21.02
C LEU A 46 21.44 -22.36 19.87
N GLU A 47 21.44 -21.51 18.84
CA GLU A 47 22.38 -21.55 17.71
C GLU A 47 23.84 -21.36 18.14
N ARG A 48 24.07 -20.57 19.20
CA ARG A 48 25.40 -20.36 19.81
C ARG A 48 25.89 -21.50 20.68
N GLY A 49 25.00 -22.41 21.10
CA GLY A 49 25.32 -23.43 22.10
C GLY A 49 25.40 -22.90 23.54
N ASP A 50 24.74 -21.77 23.86
CA ASP A 50 24.63 -21.24 25.23
C ASP A 50 23.80 -22.19 26.15
N CYS A 51 23.06 -23.13 25.55
CA CYS A 51 22.37 -24.22 26.24
C CYS A 51 23.31 -25.38 26.58
N SER A 52 23.38 -25.72 27.87
CA SER A 52 24.27 -26.74 28.44
C SER A 52 23.53 -27.62 29.46
N LYS A 53 24.17 -28.70 29.92
CA LYS A 53 23.62 -29.56 30.99
C LYS A 53 23.32 -28.82 32.31
N ARG A 54 23.79 -27.59 32.52
CA ARG A 54 23.53 -26.79 33.74
C ARG A 54 22.27 -25.93 33.65
N ASN A 55 21.91 -25.45 32.46
CA ASN A 55 20.80 -24.52 32.20
C ASN A 55 19.74 -25.08 31.23
N ALA A 56 19.86 -26.36 30.81
CA ALA A 56 18.92 -27.04 29.92
C ALA A 56 17.45 -26.94 30.38
N ASN A 57 17.17 -26.99 31.69
CA ASN A 57 15.82 -26.83 32.23
C ASN A 57 15.24 -25.44 31.95
N THR A 58 16.06 -24.38 32.02
CA THR A 58 15.66 -22.99 31.71
C THR A 58 15.31 -22.86 30.23
N PHE A 59 16.13 -23.41 29.34
CA PHE A 59 15.84 -23.46 27.91
C PHE A 59 14.60 -24.28 27.58
N TYR A 60 14.42 -25.42 28.25
CA TYR A 60 13.21 -26.24 28.10
C TYR A 60 11.95 -25.48 28.51
N SER A 61 11.96 -24.74 29.62
CA SER A 61 10.84 -23.88 30.02
C SER A 61 10.54 -22.77 29.01
N MET A 62 11.56 -22.14 28.41
CA MET A 62 11.38 -21.16 27.33
C MET A 62 10.76 -21.80 26.07
N ILE A 63 11.17 -23.02 25.71
CA ILE A 63 10.59 -23.81 24.62
C ILE A 63 9.14 -24.21 24.93
N GLN A 64 8.83 -24.58 26.19
CA GLN A 64 7.45 -24.87 26.61
C GLN A 64 6.55 -23.62 26.53
N SER A 65 7.04 -22.44 26.93
CA SER A 65 6.30 -21.18 26.78
C SER A 65 6.04 -20.88 25.30
N THR A 66 7.05 -21.07 24.45
CA THR A 66 6.95 -20.94 22.97
C THR A 66 5.88 -21.87 22.40
N ASN A 67 5.81 -23.13 22.86
CA ASN A 67 4.80 -24.10 22.45
C ASN A 67 3.37 -23.75 22.91
N SER A 68 3.21 -22.88 23.92
CA SER A 68 1.89 -22.34 24.30
C SER A 68 1.29 -21.47 23.20
N HIS A 69 2.11 -20.62 22.56
CA HIS A 69 1.67 -19.77 21.44
C HIS A 69 1.23 -20.60 20.23
N VAL A 70 1.79 -21.79 20.00
CA VAL A 70 1.32 -22.70 18.93
C VAL A 70 -0.14 -23.10 19.15
N ARG A 71 -0.53 -23.43 20.39
CA ARG A 71 -1.93 -23.76 20.73
C ARG A 71 -2.85 -22.53 20.58
N ARG A 72 -2.38 -21.35 20.98
CA ARG A 72 -3.12 -20.09 20.81
C ARG A 72 -3.38 -19.78 19.33
N LEU A 73 -2.34 -19.85 18.49
CA LEU A 73 -2.41 -19.61 17.05
C LEU A 73 -3.31 -20.61 16.32
N LEU A 74 -3.34 -21.89 16.73
CA LEU A 74 -4.27 -22.87 16.16
C LEU A 74 -5.73 -22.55 16.49
N ASN A 75 -6.02 -22.11 17.73
CA ASN A 75 -7.37 -21.69 18.11
C ASN A 75 -7.82 -20.41 17.37
N GLU A 76 -6.91 -19.44 17.21
CA GLU A 76 -7.16 -18.21 16.42
C GLU A 76 -7.41 -18.54 14.94
N LYS A 77 -6.65 -19.47 14.35
CA LYS A 77 -6.88 -19.96 12.99
C LYS A 77 -8.31 -20.51 12.85
N THR A 78 -8.72 -21.41 13.74
CA THR A 78 -10.09 -21.97 13.74
C THR A 78 -11.15 -20.87 13.89
N GLN A 79 -10.92 -19.88 14.75
CA GLN A 79 -11.83 -18.73 14.90
C GLN A 79 -11.96 -17.94 13.58
N TYR A 80 -10.85 -17.63 12.91
CA TYR A 80 -10.87 -16.92 11.62
C TYR A 80 -11.51 -17.74 10.50
N GLU A 81 -11.35 -19.07 10.51
CA GLU A 81 -12.01 -19.99 9.59
C GLU A 81 -13.54 -20.02 9.83
N GLU A 82 -13.98 -20.05 11.09
CA GLU A 82 -15.39 -19.90 11.47
C GLU A 82 -15.97 -18.53 11.09
N GLU A 83 -15.25 -17.44 11.31
CA GLU A 83 -15.69 -16.08 10.96
C GLU A 83 -15.79 -15.88 9.45
N LEU A 84 -14.84 -16.43 8.69
CA LEU A 84 -14.87 -16.45 7.22
C LEU A 84 -16.08 -17.24 6.70
N GLN A 85 -16.36 -18.42 7.27
CA GLN A 85 -17.51 -19.23 6.86
C GLN A 85 -18.84 -18.51 7.15
N LYS A 86 -19.00 -17.92 8.34
CA LYS A 86 -20.18 -17.11 8.69
C LYS A 86 -20.33 -15.91 7.74
N ALA A 87 -19.23 -15.29 7.32
CA ALA A 87 -19.24 -14.22 6.32
C ALA A 87 -19.65 -14.70 4.91
N ARG A 88 -19.15 -15.86 4.46
CA ARG A 88 -19.57 -16.52 3.20
C ARG A 88 -21.08 -16.78 3.20
N GLU A 89 -21.63 -17.35 4.28
CA GLU A 89 -23.05 -17.66 4.43
C GLU A 89 -23.94 -16.40 4.42
N ILE A 90 -23.54 -15.35 5.15
CA ILE A 90 -24.25 -14.06 5.15
C ILE A 90 -24.23 -13.43 3.74
N MET A 91 -23.13 -13.54 3.00
CA MET A 91 -23.04 -13.04 1.62
C MET A 91 -23.95 -13.84 0.68
N LYS A 92 -23.92 -15.17 0.74
CA LYS A 92 -24.80 -16.07 -0.04
C LYS A 92 -26.28 -15.78 0.21
N GLY A 93 -26.69 -15.62 1.47
CA GLY A 93 -28.07 -15.26 1.83
C GLY A 93 -28.49 -13.87 1.33
N ARG A 94 -27.61 -12.87 1.40
CA ARG A 94 -27.86 -11.52 0.85
C ARG A 94 -28.01 -11.57 -0.67
N MET A 95 -27.14 -12.31 -1.36
CA MET A 95 -27.16 -12.43 -2.82
C MET A 95 -28.41 -13.17 -3.32
N GLN A 96 -28.80 -14.27 -2.66
CA GLN A 96 -30.07 -14.95 -2.93
C GLN A 96 -31.28 -14.01 -2.79
N GLY A 97 -31.25 -13.09 -1.82
CA GLY A 97 -32.24 -12.02 -1.68
C GLY A 97 -32.29 -11.05 -2.86
N ILE A 98 -31.13 -10.68 -3.42
CA ILE A 98 -31.01 -9.82 -4.62
C ILE A 98 -31.56 -10.56 -5.86
N LEU A 99 -31.14 -11.81 -6.09
CA LEU A 99 -31.63 -12.64 -7.20
C LEU A 99 -33.15 -12.85 -7.13
N LEU A 100 -33.71 -13.02 -5.92
CA LEU A 100 -35.16 -13.09 -5.71
C LEU A 100 -35.86 -11.78 -6.09
N GLN A 101 -35.29 -10.61 -5.77
CA GLN A 101 -35.85 -9.31 -6.19
C GLN A 101 -35.83 -9.15 -7.72
N PHE A 102 -34.73 -9.53 -8.40
CA PHE A 102 -34.69 -9.54 -9.88
C PHE A 102 -35.76 -10.46 -10.48
N SER A 103 -36.05 -11.61 -9.85
CA SER A 103 -37.16 -12.49 -10.26
C SER A 103 -38.55 -11.85 -10.08
N GLN A 104 -38.77 -11.01 -9.06
CA GLN A 104 -40.02 -10.22 -8.96
C GLN A 104 -40.13 -9.19 -10.09
N ILE A 105 -39.04 -8.47 -10.37
CA ILE A 105 -38.96 -7.42 -11.40
C ILE A 105 -39.17 -8.01 -12.81
N GLU A 106 -38.56 -9.15 -13.09
CA GLU A 106 -38.76 -9.90 -14.33
C GLU A 106 -40.23 -10.31 -14.53
N ARG A 107 -40.86 -10.86 -13.48
CA ARG A 107 -42.30 -11.21 -13.53
C ARG A 107 -43.20 -9.99 -13.69
N LEU A 108 -42.86 -8.84 -13.09
CA LEU A 108 -43.56 -7.58 -13.31
C LEU A 108 -43.50 -7.14 -14.78
N PHE A 109 -42.31 -7.18 -15.41
CA PHE A 109 -42.17 -6.84 -16.82
C PHE A 109 -42.82 -7.85 -17.77
N VAL A 110 -42.84 -9.14 -17.43
CA VAL A 110 -43.63 -10.14 -18.18
C VAL A 110 -45.12 -9.82 -18.11
N ALA A 111 -45.66 -9.52 -16.91
CA ALA A 111 -47.06 -9.15 -16.73
C ALA A 111 -47.43 -7.84 -17.43
N ALA A 112 -46.55 -6.84 -17.45
CA ALA A 112 -46.74 -5.58 -18.16
C ALA A 112 -46.84 -5.77 -19.70
N CYS A 113 -46.15 -6.78 -20.25
CA CYS A 113 -46.25 -7.17 -21.66
C CYS A 113 -47.54 -7.96 -22.00
N HIS A 114 -48.37 -8.37 -21.03
CA HIS A 114 -49.62 -9.08 -21.32
C HIS A 114 -50.57 -8.16 -22.10
N LYS A 115 -51.09 -8.61 -23.25
CA LYS A 115 -51.91 -7.79 -24.17
C LYS A 115 -53.01 -6.95 -23.49
N LYS A 116 -53.74 -7.55 -22.53
CA LYS A 116 -54.79 -6.88 -21.74
C LYS A 116 -54.30 -5.65 -20.96
N VAL A 117 -53.03 -5.60 -20.56
CA VAL A 117 -52.40 -4.47 -19.87
C VAL A 117 -51.65 -3.60 -20.89
N TRP A 118 -50.83 -4.24 -21.74
CA TRP A 118 -49.98 -3.62 -22.75
C TRP A 118 -50.71 -2.59 -23.62
N ASP A 119 -51.93 -2.89 -24.05
CA ASP A 119 -52.68 -2.01 -24.95
C ASP A 119 -53.17 -0.70 -24.31
N HIS A 120 -53.13 -0.57 -22.98
CA HIS A 120 -53.39 0.68 -22.26
C HIS A 120 -52.16 1.61 -22.19
N PHE A 121 -50.93 1.11 -22.39
CA PHE A 121 -49.73 1.94 -22.35
C PHE A 121 -49.55 2.75 -23.64
N THR A 122 -49.02 3.96 -23.54
CA THR A 122 -48.61 4.77 -24.70
C THR A 122 -47.42 4.15 -25.43
N LYS A 123 -47.23 4.51 -26.72
CA LYS A 123 -46.11 4.05 -27.55
C LYS A 123 -44.73 4.38 -26.95
N ALA A 124 -44.62 5.46 -26.17
CA ALA A 124 -43.40 5.81 -25.44
C ALA A 124 -43.17 4.92 -24.21
N GLN A 125 -44.21 4.72 -23.37
CA GLN A 125 -44.13 3.84 -22.20
C GLN A 125 -43.80 2.39 -22.59
N ARG A 126 -44.39 1.87 -23.68
CA ARG A 126 -44.09 0.52 -24.21
C ARG A 126 -42.60 0.34 -24.51
N LYS A 127 -41.98 1.30 -25.21
CA LYS A 127 -40.53 1.29 -25.48
C LYS A 127 -39.68 1.29 -24.21
N ASN A 128 -40.05 2.10 -23.22
CA ASN A 128 -39.32 2.15 -21.94
C ASN A 128 -39.44 0.82 -21.17
N ILE A 129 -40.63 0.22 -21.15
CA ILE A 129 -40.87 -1.10 -20.52
C ILE A 129 -40.03 -2.20 -21.20
N GLU A 130 -39.94 -2.23 -22.53
CA GLU A 130 -39.07 -3.16 -23.26
C GLU A 130 -37.58 -2.93 -22.98
N LEU A 131 -37.14 -1.67 -22.93
CA LEU A 131 -35.76 -1.30 -22.60
C LEU A 131 -35.38 -1.75 -21.19
N TRP A 132 -36.19 -1.38 -20.18
CA TRP A 132 -35.94 -1.76 -18.78
C TRP A 132 -35.99 -3.27 -18.58
N LYS A 133 -36.93 -3.96 -19.22
CA LYS A 133 -37.00 -5.43 -19.21
C LYS A 133 -35.72 -6.06 -19.74
N LYS A 134 -35.17 -5.56 -20.86
CA LYS A 134 -33.89 -6.04 -21.40
C LYS A 134 -32.75 -5.79 -20.41
N GLN A 135 -32.64 -4.57 -19.88
CA GLN A 135 -31.58 -4.19 -18.93
C GLN A 135 -31.62 -5.04 -17.64
N SER A 136 -32.80 -5.29 -17.08
CA SER A 136 -32.91 -6.13 -15.87
C SER A 136 -32.53 -7.59 -16.11
N MET A 137 -32.81 -8.17 -17.29
CA MET A 137 -32.36 -9.53 -17.64
C MET A 137 -30.83 -9.59 -17.83
N GLU A 138 -30.24 -8.54 -18.41
CA GLU A 138 -28.80 -8.41 -18.62
C GLU A 138 -28.04 -8.30 -17.29
N ILE A 139 -28.50 -7.44 -16.36
CA ILE A 139 -27.93 -7.30 -15.01
C ILE A 139 -28.04 -8.61 -14.22
N LYS A 140 -29.22 -9.26 -14.23
CA LYS A 140 -29.45 -10.55 -13.55
C LYS A 140 -28.51 -11.65 -14.07
N LYS A 141 -28.26 -11.68 -15.39
CA LYS A 141 -27.32 -12.65 -15.98
C LYS A 141 -25.88 -12.42 -15.49
N VAL A 142 -25.40 -11.19 -15.50
CA VAL A 142 -24.02 -10.87 -15.05
C VAL A 142 -23.80 -11.23 -13.57
N GLN A 143 -24.82 -11.15 -12.73
CA GLN A 143 -24.74 -11.60 -11.34
C GLN A 143 -24.62 -13.13 -11.23
N LEU A 144 -25.49 -13.88 -11.91
CA LEU A 144 -25.46 -15.35 -11.93
C LEU A 144 -24.16 -15.92 -12.51
N ASP A 145 -23.68 -15.37 -13.63
CA ASP A 145 -22.44 -15.82 -14.28
C ASP A 145 -21.19 -15.54 -13.41
N GLY A 146 -21.25 -14.59 -12.47
CA GLY A 146 -20.17 -14.24 -11.55
C GLY A 146 -20.08 -15.07 -10.26
N GLU A 147 -21.13 -15.83 -9.92
CA GLU A 147 -21.17 -16.68 -8.71
C GLU A 147 -20.60 -18.10 -8.95
N ALA A 148 -20.63 -18.56 -10.22
CA ALA A 148 -20.32 -19.94 -10.61
C ALA A 148 -18.93 -20.51 -10.21
N PRO A 149 -17.83 -19.74 -10.07
CA PRO A 149 -16.52 -20.34 -9.80
C PRO A 149 -16.31 -20.89 -8.38
N MET A 150 -17.02 -20.40 -7.36
CA MET A 150 -16.54 -20.50 -5.97
C MET A 150 -17.04 -21.72 -5.18
N GLU A 151 -18.15 -22.35 -5.57
CA GLU A 151 -18.73 -23.50 -4.81
C GLU A 151 -18.19 -24.88 -5.24
N LYS A 152 -17.38 -24.97 -6.30
CA LYS A 152 -16.93 -26.25 -6.86
C LYS A 152 -15.51 -26.69 -6.49
N ALA A 153 -14.77 -25.88 -5.74
CA ALA A 153 -13.36 -26.16 -5.42
C ALA A 153 -13.16 -26.87 -4.06
N ASP A 154 -14.12 -26.76 -3.13
CA ASP A 154 -13.99 -27.27 -1.75
C ASP A 154 -14.56 -28.72 -1.57
N ASP A 155 -15.34 -29.26 -2.54
CA ASP A 155 -16.17 -30.47 -2.36
C ASP A 155 -15.65 -31.77 -3.04
N GLU A 156 -14.59 -31.75 -3.86
CA GLU A 156 -14.09 -32.92 -4.62
C GLU A 156 -12.86 -33.62 -4.00
N MET A 157 -12.81 -33.72 -2.66
CA MET A 157 -11.74 -34.43 -1.91
C MET A 157 -12.23 -35.70 -1.20
N ASP A 158 -13.00 -36.53 -1.90
CA ASP A 158 -13.57 -37.77 -1.37
C ASP A 158 -12.53 -38.92 -1.45
N VAL A 159 -11.96 -39.30 -0.29
CA VAL A 159 -10.93 -40.34 -0.18
C VAL A 159 -11.54 -41.75 -0.23
N SER A 160 -11.64 -42.29 -1.45
CA SER A 160 -12.00 -43.69 -1.67
C SER A 160 -10.76 -44.60 -1.57
N ASP A 161 -10.71 -45.40 -0.50
CA ASP A 161 -9.71 -46.43 -0.23
C ASP A 161 -10.38 -47.80 -0.29
N GLU A 162 -10.10 -48.60 -1.33
CA GLU A 162 -10.46 -50.03 -1.36
C GLU A 162 -9.54 -50.83 -2.31
N GLU A 163 -9.25 -52.08 -1.95
CA GLU A 163 -8.09 -52.84 -2.45
C GLU A 163 -8.46 -53.98 -3.44
N GLU A 164 -7.54 -54.25 -4.37
CA GLU A 164 -7.34 -55.50 -5.13
C GLU A 164 -8.50 -56.13 -5.96
N THR A 165 -8.31 -56.25 -7.29
CA THR A 165 -8.20 -57.56 -8.00
C THR A 165 -7.99 -57.41 -9.52
N ALA A 166 -7.02 -58.17 -10.07
CA ALA A 166 -6.64 -58.06 -11.49
C ALA A 166 -7.10 -59.24 -12.35
N ARG A 167 -7.54 -58.99 -13.62
CA ARG A 167 -7.34 -59.87 -14.81
C ARG A 167 -7.85 -59.32 -16.16
N LYS A 168 -6.90 -59.02 -17.07
CA LYS A 168 -6.94 -59.16 -18.55
C LYS A 168 -7.97 -58.39 -19.41
N LYS A 169 -7.47 -57.48 -20.27
CA LYS A 169 -7.32 -57.69 -21.74
C LYS A 169 -6.63 -56.51 -22.48
N PRO A 170 -5.86 -56.76 -23.56
CA PRO A 170 -5.10 -55.73 -24.29
C PRO A 170 -5.98 -54.98 -25.31
N ARG A 171 -6.99 -54.26 -24.82
CA ARG A 171 -7.82 -53.34 -25.64
C ARG A 171 -8.08 -52.01 -24.92
N GLN A 172 -7.35 -51.77 -23.83
CA GLN A 172 -7.60 -50.71 -22.86
C GLN A 172 -6.61 -49.55 -23.03
N GLU A 173 -5.36 -49.84 -23.45
CA GLU A 173 -4.26 -48.87 -23.60
C GLU A 173 -4.60 -47.67 -24.50
N MET A 174 -5.36 -47.87 -25.59
CA MET A 174 -5.79 -46.75 -26.46
C MET A 174 -6.80 -45.83 -25.78
N ASN A 175 -7.76 -46.38 -25.02
CA ASN A 175 -8.69 -45.59 -24.22
C ASN A 175 -7.94 -44.84 -23.11
N SER A 176 -7.02 -45.51 -22.41
CA SER A 176 -6.24 -44.89 -21.32
C SER A 176 -5.40 -43.71 -21.80
N GLN A 177 -4.87 -43.75 -23.04
CA GLN A 177 -4.15 -42.59 -23.60
C GLN A 177 -5.09 -41.44 -23.99
N GLU A 178 -6.32 -41.73 -24.42
CA GLU A 178 -7.34 -40.71 -24.74
C GLU A 178 -7.94 -40.09 -23.46
N GLU A 179 -8.10 -40.89 -22.40
CA GLU A 179 -8.49 -40.45 -21.05
C GLU A 179 -7.42 -39.53 -20.43
N LEU A 180 -6.15 -39.94 -20.41
CA LEU A 180 -5.03 -39.12 -19.92
C LEU A 180 -4.88 -37.79 -20.67
N LEU A 181 -5.03 -37.78 -22.00
CA LEU A 181 -4.97 -36.54 -22.78
C LEU A 181 -6.18 -35.62 -22.55
N THR A 182 -7.34 -36.20 -22.20
CA THR A 182 -8.55 -35.45 -21.81
C THR A 182 -8.40 -34.86 -20.41
N GLU A 183 -7.84 -35.62 -19.47
CA GLU A 183 -7.49 -35.19 -18.11
C GLU A 183 -6.45 -34.05 -18.15
N GLU A 184 -5.37 -34.19 -18.93
CA GLU A 184 -4.39 -33.12 -19.16
C GLU A 184 -5.06 -31.87 -19.76
N ASN A 185 -5.99 -32.03 -20.72
CA ASN A 185 -6.73 -30.90 -21.28
C ASN A 185 -7.60 -30.19 -20.23
N ASN A 186 -8.24 -30.95 -19.33
CA ASN A 186 -9.05 -30.41 -18.24
C ASN A 186 -8.18 -29.69 -17.20
N ASN A 187 -7.05 -30.28 -16.81
CA ASN A 187 -6.08 -29.66 -15.89
C ASN A 187 -5.52 -28.34 -16.46
N LEU A 188 -5.14 -28.32 -17.75
CA LEU A 188 -4.70 -27.09 -18.43
C LEU A 188 -5.82 -26.03 -18.53
N ARG A 189 -7.09 -26.44 -18.71
CA ARG A 189 -8.24 -25.52 -18.70
C ARG A 189 -8.46 -24.90 -17.31
N MET A 190 -8.40 -25.70 -16.25
CA MET A 190 -8.51 -25.22 -14.88
C MET A 190 -7.36 -24.27 -14.53
N GLN A 191 -6.13 -24.59 -14.92
CA GLN A 191 -4.97 -23.71 -14.71
C GLN A 191 -5.08 -22.39 -15.48
N MET A 192 -5.57 -22.41 -16.72
CA MET A 192 -5.81 -21.18 -17.51
C MET A 192 -6.91 -20.31 -16.93
N GLU A 193 -7.98 -20.89 -16.39
CA GLU A 193 -9.01 -20.15 -15.65
C GLU A 193 -8.50 -19.62 -14.30
N ALA A 194 -7.64 -20.35 -13.59
CA ALA A 194 -6.97 -19.85 -12.39
C ALA A 194 -6.12 -18.60 -12.68
N TYR A 195 -5.23 -18.64 -13.68
CA TYR A 195 -4.45 -17.46 -14.08
C TYR A 195 -5.32 -16.30 -14.59
N LYS A 196 -6.44 -16.59 -15.26
CA LYS A 196 -7.42 -15.57 -15.66
C LYS A 196 -8.05 -14.89 -14.44
N ASN A 197 -8.45 -15.66 -13.43
CA ASN A 197 -9.01 -15.15 -12.18
C ASN A 197 -7.98 -14.32 -11.39
N GLU A 198 -6.73 -14.78 -11.27
CA GLU A 198 -5.64 -14.00 -10.66
C GLU A 198 -5.45 -12.65 -11.36
N VAL A 199 -5.44 -12.63 -12.70
CA VAL A 199 -5.33 -11.42 -13.51
C VAL A 199 -6.55 -10.50 -13.34
N GLU A 200 -7.74 -11.02 -13.09
CA GLU A 200 -8.94 -10.23 -12.81
C GLU A 200 -8.94 -9.65 -11.38
N VAL A 201 -8.45 -10.39 -10.38
CA VAL A 201 -8.21 -9.88 -9.02
C VAL A 201 -7.19 -8.74 -9.04
N VAL A 202 -6.03 -8.93 -9.68
CA VAL A 202 -4.98 -7.89 -9.81
C VAL A 202 -5.51 -6.63 -10.51
N LYS A 203 -6.36 -6.77 -11.55
CA LYS A 203 -7.03 -5.62 -12.18
C LYS A 203 -8.00 -4.92 -11.23
N MET A 204 -8.75 -5.66 -10.41
CA MET A 204 -9.70 -5.09 -9.45
C MET A 204 -8.97 -4.33 -8.33
N ASP A 205 -7.90 -4.89 -7.78
CA ASP A 205 -7.10 -4.23 -6.75
C ASP A 205 -6.38 -2.99 -7.29
N MET A 206 -5.79 -3.06 -8.49
CA MET A 206 -5.18 -1.88 -9.13
C MET A 206 -6.22 -0.78 -9.41
N LYS A 207 -7.44 -1.15 -9.82
CA LYS A 207 -8.54 -0.18 -10.00
C LYS A 207 -8.97 0.44 -8.66
N LYS A 208 -9.06 -0.35 -7.60
CA LYS A 208 -9.37 0.11 -6.24
C LYS A 208 -8.30 1.05 -5.71
N GLU A 209 -7.01 0.74 -5.89
CA GLU A 209 -5.93 1.66 -5.52
C GLU A 209 -6.07 2.99 -6.29
N ILE A 210 -6.31 2.97 -7.60
CA ILE A 210 -6.54 4.20 -8.39
C ILE A 210 -7.70 5.03 -7.82
N GLU A 211 -8.83 4.40 -7.48
CA GLU A 211 -9.97 5.09 -6.86
C GLU A 211 -9.64 5.67 -5.47
N ASP A 212 -8.83 4.99 -4.66
CA ASP A 212 -8.42 5.50 -3.35
C ASP A 212 -7.35 6.61 -3.44
N LYS A 213 -6.43 6.55 -4.41
CA LYS A 213 -5.50 7.66 -4.71
C LYS A 213 -6.23 8.89 -5.22
N ASP A 214 -7.27 8.73 -6.05
CA ASP A 214 -8.11 9.84 -6.54
C ASP A 214 -8.91 10.50 -5.40
N LYS A 215 -9.43 9.73 -4.43
CA LYS A 215 -10.03 10.27 -3.19
C LYS A 215 -9.00 11.08 -2.38
N GLN A 216 -7.79 10.54 -2.19
CA GLN A 216 -6.70 11.24 -1.49
C GLN A 216 -6.28 12.53 -2.22
N PHE A 217 -6.17 12.49 -3.54
CA PHE A 217 -5.83 13.66 -4.37
C PHE A 217 -6.89 14.76 -4.26
N LYS A 218 -8.18 14.41 -4.34
CA LYS A 218 -9.29 15.36 -4.18
C LYS A 218 -9.34 16.00 -2.79
N MET A 219 -9.07 15.23 -1.74
CA MET A 219 -8.95 15.76 -0.38
C MET A 219 -7.77 16.74 -0.27
N LEU A 220 -6.58 16.36 -0.75
CA LEU A 220 -5.39 17.21 -0.74
C LEU A 220 -5.59 18.50 -1.56
N GLN A 221 -6.30 18.41 -2.70
CA GLN A 221 -6.66 19.56 -3.52
C GLN A 221 -7.58 20.55 -2.77
N GLN A 222 -8.57 20.06 -2.01
CA GLN A 222 -9.41 20.90 -1.16
C GLN A 222 -8.61 21.53 -0.01
N THR A 223 -7.73 20.77 0.66
CA THR A 223 -6.84 21.30 1.71
C THR A 223 -5.92 22.40 1.16
N LEU A 224 -5.33 22.20 -0.03
CA LEU A 224 -4.45 23.18 -0.67
C LEU A 224 -5.21 24.47 -1.03
N GLN A 225 -6.44 24.36 -1.56
CA GLN A 225 -7.29 25.53 -1.84
C GLN A 225 -7.64 26.30 -0.56
N GLY A 226 -8.02 25.59 0.52
CA GLY A 226 -8.29 26.21 1.81
C GLY A 226 -7.07 26.92 2.41
N MET A 227 -5.88 26.30 2.31
CA MET A 227 -4.63 26.90 2.78
C MET A 227 -4.21 28.12 1.94
N GLN A 228 -4.39 28.09 0.62
CA GLN A 228 -4.15 29.24 -0.25
C GLN A 228 -5.08 30.41 0.11
N GLN A 229 -6.36 30.15 0.37
CA GLN A 229 -7.30 31.19 0.83
C GLN A 229 -6.86 31.82 2.15
N GLN A 230 -6.48 31.01 3.15
CA GLN A 230 -5.96 31.51 4.43
C GLN A 230 -4.70 32.37 4.25
N LEU A 231 -3.79 31.99 3.35
CA LEU A 231 -2.54 32.71 3.09
C LEU A 231 -2.81 34.06 2.39
N LEU A 232 -3.79 34.12 1.49
CA LEU A 232 -4.26 35.37 0.88
C LEU A 232 -4.90 36.31 1.92
N ASP A 233 -5.77 35.79 2.79
CA ASP A 233 -6.40 36.59 3.86
C ASP A 233 -5.38 37.07 4.91
N ALA A 234 -4.40 36.24 5.27
CA ALA A 234 -3.29 36.63 6.15
C ALA A 234 -2.44 37.74 5.53
N LYS A 235 -2.06 37.60 4.25
CA LYS A 235 -1.31 38.64 3.51
C LYS A 235 -2.08 39.96 3.40
N ARG A 236 -3.42 39.90 3.28
CA ARG A 236 -4.26 41.10 3.28
C ARG A 236 -4.23 41.81 4.64
N ARG A 237 -4.36 41.06 5.75
CA ARG A 237 -4.24 41.61 7.11
C ARG A 237 -2.87 42.23 7.36
N GLN A 238 -1.79 41.56 6.94
CA GLN A 238 -0.44 42.11 7.07
C GLN A 238 -0.32 43.45 6.32
N ALA A 239 -0.88 43.60 5.12
CA ALA A 239 -0.90 44.89 4.42
C ALA A 239 -1.77 45.96 5.12
N GLU A 240 -2.90 45.55 5.72
CA GLU A 240 -3.75 46.43 6.56
C GLU A 240 -3.04 46.88 7.86
N GLU A 241 -2.08 46.09 8.36
CA GLU A 241 -1.26 46.39 9.54
C GLU A 241 0.00 47.20 9.20
N GLU A 242 0.74 46.85 8.14
CA GLU A 242 1.91 47.59 7.67
C GLU A 242 1.59 49.05 7.30
N ASN A 243 0.39 49.32 6.78
CA ASN A 243 -0.04 50.69 6.52
C ASN A 243 -0.26 51.47 7.82
N LYS A 244 -0.94 50.89 8.82
CA LYS A 244 -1.11 51.51 10.15
C LYS A 244 0.23 51.77 10.85
N VAL A 245 1.21 50.87 10.69
CA VAL A 245 2.56 51.07 11.23
C VAL A 245 3.25 52.26 10.56
N LYS A 246 3.12 52.42 9.23
CA LYS A 246 3.68 53.58 8.52
C LYS A 246 3.02 54.89 8.93
N ASP A 247 1.70 54.90 9.09
CA ASP A 247 0.96 56.06 9.59
C ASP A 247 1.48 56.47 10.99
N LEU A 248 1.62 55.51 11.91
CA LEU A 248 2.16 55.73 13.26
C LEU A 248 3.66 56.08 13.30
N GLN A 249 4.44 55.73 12.28
CA GLN A 249 5.86 56.11 12.17
C GLN A 249 6.03 57.54 11.65
N ASN A 250 5.22 57.97 10.68
CA ASN A 250 5.21 59.34 10.18
C ASN A 250 4.87 60.36 11.29
N ASP A 251 4.00 59.98 12.24
CA ASP A 251 3.66 60.78 13.42
C ASP A 251 4.80 60.88 14.48
N ASN A 252 5.89 60.10 14.35
CA ASN A 252 7.01 60.08 15.31
C ASN A 252 8.33 60.68 14.77
N GLU A 253 8.57 60.74 13.46
CA GLU A 253 9.83 61.28 12.91
C GLU A 253 9.96 62.82 13.00
N SER A 254 9.00 63.52 13.60
CA SER A 254 9.05 64.97 13.81
C SER A 254 9.93 65.44 14.99
N ASP A 255 10.50 64.53 15.80
CA ASP A 255 11.17 64.93 17.05
C ASP A 255 12.52 64.21 17.30
N LYS A 256 13.60 65.01 17.30
CA LYS A 256 14.97 64.77 17.84
C LYS A 256 15.92 63.80 17.11
N ALA A 257 16.94 64.40 16.50
CA ALA A 257 18.28 63.82 16.41
C ALA A 257 19.20 64.44 17.47
N GLU A 258 20.13 63.65 18.08
CA GLU A 258 21.49 64.06 18.52
C GLU A 258 22.24 62.94 19.28
N SER A 259 23.55 63.15 19.50
CA SER A 259 24.48 62.38 20.35
C SER A 259 25.18 61.12 19.76
N VAL A 260 26.37 60.81 20.29
CA VAL A 260 27.48 60.12 19.57
C VAL A 260 28.44 59.35 20.53
N SER A 261 29.11 58.31 19.99
CA SER A 261 30.41 57.71 20.43
C SER A 261 30.48 56.64 21.55
N SER A 262 30.89 55.41 21.15
CA SER A 262 31.93 54.50 21.73
C SER A 262 31.81 54.04 23.20
N ILE A 263 32.19 52.84 23.67
CA ILE A 263 33.03 51.68 23.24
C ILE A 263 32.21 50.41 23.65
N CYS A 264 32.30 49.16 23.16
CA CYS A 264 33.30 48.32 22.47
C CYS A 264 32.65 47.58 21.25
N GLU A 265 33.24 46.72 20.40
CA GLU A 265 34.44 45.84 20.32
C GLU A 265 34.16 44.31 20.44
N SER A 266 34.83 43.53 19.57
CA SER A 266 34.83 42.04 19.41
C SER A 266 33.50 41.26 19.45
N ILE A 267 33.02 40.84 18.27
CA ILE A 267 32.73 39.44 17.87
C ILE A 267 32.39 39.42 16.35
N SER A 268 32.53 38.26 15.70
CA SER A 268 32.21 37.98 14.28
C SER A 268 30.81 38.48 13.86
N ASP A 269 30.55 38.93 12.62
CA ASP A 269 30.48 38.03 11.46
C ASP A 269 30.69 38.73 10.10
N ASN A 270 31.70 38.26 9.36
CA ASN A 270 31.72 38.34 7.91
C ASN A 270 30.81 37.22 7.35
N THR A 271 29.57 37.53 6.92
CA THR A 271 28.89 36.91 5.75
C THR A 271 27.62 37.71 5.40
N LEU A 272 27.79 38.83 4.68
CA LEU A 272 26.70 39.44 3.88
C LEU A 272 26.80 39.01 2.42
N GLN A 273 26.91 37.69 2.22
CA GLN A 273 26.82 37.05 0.92
C GLN A 273 25.92 35.81 1.01
N GLN A 274 25.14 35.55 -0.03
CA GLN A 274 24.31 34.34 -0.20
C GLN A 274 23.12 34.13 0.76
N GLN A 275 22.21 35.11 0.84
CA GLN A 275 20.78 34.76 0.76
C GLN A 275 20.17 35.30 -0.54
N GLN A 276 20.66 34.78 -1.65
CA GLN A 276 19.95 34.88 -2.92
C GLN A 276 18.70 34.00 -2.82
N GLN A 277 17.56 34.61 -2.47
CA GLN A 277 16.24 33.98 -2.65
C GLN A 277 15.99 33.81 -4.16
N GLN A 278 16.59 32.76 -4.73
CA GLN A 278 16.48 32.43 -6.15
C GLN A 278 15.00 32.15 -6.45
N LEU A 279 14.38 33.07 -7.19
CA LEU A 279 13.03 32.92 -7.73
C LEU A 279 12.88 31.51 -8.30
N LEU A 280 11.85 30.78 -7.85
CA LEU A 280 11.50 29.50 -8.45
C LEU A 280 11.10 29.77 -9.90
N HIS A 281 11.96 29.43 -10.84
CA HIS A 281 11.65 29.58 -12.25
C HIS A 281 10.58 28.55 -12.62
N GLU A 282 9.69 28.87 -13.56
CA GLU A 282 8.60 27.97 -13.96
C GLU A 282 9.13 26.60 -14.42
N ARG A 283 10.31 26.58 -15.05
CA ARG A 283 11.05 25.36 -15.41
C ARG A 283 11.46 24.54 -14.18
N ASP A 284 11.99 25.17 -13.12
CA ASP A 284 12.34 24.49 -11.87
C ASP A 284 11.08 23.85 -11.26
N ALA A 285 10.00 24.61 -11.13
CA ALA A 285 8.74 24.14 -10.56
C ALA A 285 8.14 22.96 -11.35
N LYS A 286 8.18 23.02 -12.69
CA LYS A 286 7.73 21.93 -13.57
C LYS A 286 8.59 20.67 -13.39
N LEU A 287 9.90 20.81 -13.35
CA LEU A 287 10.83 19.69 -13.15
C LEU A 287 10.68 19.07 -11.75
N ILE A 288 10.54 19.89 -10.70
CA ILE A 288 10.24 19.41 -9.34
C ILE A 288 8.94 18.59 -9.35
N GLY A 289 7.89 19.03 -10.03
CA GLY A 289 6.63 18.29 -10.17
C GLY A 289 6.78 16.94 -10.89
N ILE A 290 7.51 16.90 -12.00
CA ILE A 290 7.77 15.66 -12.76
C ILE A 290 8.62 14.67 -11.95
N ILE A 291 9.67 15.15 -11.27
CA ILE A 291 10.55 14.31 -10.45
C ILE A 291 9.81 13.82 -9.19
N SER A 292 8.98 14.66 -8.57
CA SER A 292 8.16 14.28 -7.40
C SER A 292 7.15 13.20 -7.76
N THR A 293 6.41 13.36 -8.86
CA THR A 293 5.43 12.36 -9.31
C THR A 293 6.09 11.03 -9.68
N PHE A 294 7.28 11.06 -10.29
CA PHE A 294 8.08 9.87 -10.55
C PHE A 294 8.54 9.20 -9.26
N LEU A 295 9.17 9.92 -8.34
CA LEU A 295 9.72 9.32 -7.11
C LEU A 295 8.65 8.90 -6.10
N ASN A 296 7.46 9.50 -6.12
CA ASN A 296 6.34 9.11 -5.28
C ASN A 296 5.77 7.70 -5.61
N VAL A 297 6.08 7.14 -6.78
CA VAL A 297 5.78 5.73 -7.12
C VAL A 297 6.99 4.78 -7.01
N HIS A 298 8.14 5.28 -6.53
CA HIS A 298 9.37 4.50 -6.32
C HIS A 298 9.73 4.45 -4.82
N PRO A 299 9.15 3.53 -4.01
CA PRO A 299 9.32 3.52 -2.56
C PRO A 299 10.76 3.30 -2.08
N PHE A 300 11.61 2.66 -2.90
CA PHE A 300 13.03 2.45 -2.63
C PHE A 300 13.95 3.49 -3.32
N GLY A 301 13.36 4.58 -3.81
CA GLY A 301 14.04 5.59 -4.61
C GLY A 301 14.52 5.10 -5.98
N ALA A 302 15.22 5.96 -6.70
CA ALA A 302 15.78 5.68 -8.03
C ALA A 302 17.18 6.28 -8.20
N GLY A 303 18.02 5.65 -9.03
CA GLY A 303 19.31 6.22 -9.44
C GLY A 303 19.14 7.43 -10.37
N LEU A 304 20.13 8.33 -10.39
CA LEU A 304 20.08 9.58 -11.15
C LEU A 304 19.80 9.34 -12.65
N ASP A 305 20.46 8.37 -13.26
CA ASP A 305 20.32 8.05 -14.68
C ASP A 305 18.92 7.55 -15.05
N TYR A 306 18.25 6.84 -14.13
CA TYR A 306 16.88 6.37 -14.34
C TYR A 306 15.86 7.53 -14.23
N ILE A 307 16.05 8.43 -13.25
CA ILE A 307 15.27 9.67 -13.15
C ILE A 307 15.47 10.53 -14.40
N TRP A 308 16.73 10.73 -14.83
CA TRP A 308 17.05 11.46 -16.05
C TRP A 308 16.45 10.81 -17.30
N SER A 309 16.48 9.48 -17.42
CA SER A 309 15.87 8.73 -18.55
C SER A 309 14.34 8.82 -18.57
N TYR A 310 13.70 9.04 -17.42
CA TYR A 310 12.26 9.34 -17.36
C TYR A 310 11.99 10.81 -17.74
N VAL A 311 12.63 11.76 -17.05
CA VAL A 311 12.41 13.20 -17.25
C VAL A 311 12.73 13.63 -18.69
N SER A 312 13.78 13.07 -19.30
CA SER A 312 14.20 13.41 -20.67
C SER A 312 13.23 12.95 -21.77
N LYS A 313 12.21 12.14 -21.45
CA LYS A 313 11.10 11.80 -22.35
C LYS A 313 9.97 12.84 -22.32
N LEU A 314 9.94 13.70 -21.31
CA LEU A 314 8.92 14.72 -21.07
C LEU A 314 9.47 16.13 -21.29
N GLU A 315 10.76 16.35 -21.04
CA GLU A 315 11.48 17.61 -21.21
C GLU A 315 12.78 17.39 -21.97
N SER A 316 12.96 18.10 -23.08
CA SER A 316 14.20 18.00 -23.88
C SER A 316 15.30 18.93 -23.35
N ASN A 317 16.56 18.63 -23.70
CA ASN A 317 17.73 19.45 -23.36
C ASN A 317 17.94 19.63 -21.85
N LEU A 318 18.16 18.51 -21.14
CA LEU A 318 18.54 18.42 -19.73
C LEU A 318 19.73 17.47 -19.58
N ARG A 319 20.70 17.81 -18.72
CA ARG A 319 21.81 16.91 -18.35
C ARG A 319 21.52 16.27 -16.98
N PRO A 320 22.07 15.07 -16.67
CA PRO A 320 21.92 14.47 -15.35
C PRO A 320 22.36 15.40 -14.21
N SER A 321 23.44 16.17 -14.42
CA SER A 321 23.95 17.18 -13.48
C SER A 321 22.93 18.28 -13.14
N ASP A 322 22.08 18.66 -14.09
CA ASP A 322 21.12 19.75 -13.91
C ASP A 322 19.94 19.27 -13.05
N ILE A 323 19.57 18.00 -13.19
CA ILE A 323 18.60 17.31 -12.33
C ILE A 323 19.18 17.11 -10.93
N GLU A 324 20.43 16.65 -10.81
CA GLU A 324 21.06 16.43 -9.49
C GLU A 324 21.22 17.74 -8.70
N LEU A 325 21.62 18.83 -9.37
CA LEU A 325 21.70 20.16 -8.77
C LEU A 325 20.33 20.68 -8.33
N LEU A 326 19.30 20.52 -9.18
CA LEU A 326 17.92 20.90 -8.84
C LEU A 326 17.42 20.13 -7.62
N MET A 327 17.62 18.81 -7.57
CA MET A 327 17.17 17.98 -6.45
C MET A 327 17.94 18.31 -5.16
N SER A 328 19.25 18.58 -5.26
CA SER A 328 20.09 19.01 -4.13
C SER A 328 19.66 20.36 -3.53
N ARG A 329 19.05 21.25 -4.33
CA ARG A 329 18.53 22.55 -3.88
C ARG A 329 17.25 22.44 -3.04
N PHE A 330 16.55 21.30 -3.05
CA PHE A 330 15.31 21.07 -2.30
C PHE A 330 15.38 19.83 -1.39
N PRO A 331 16.26 19.83 -0.36
CA PRO A 331 16.50 18.66 0.51
C PRO A 331 15.29 18.24 1.37
N THR A 332 14.30 19.13 1.53
CA THR A 332 13.00 18.79 2.15
C THR A 332 12.10 17.97 1.23
N VAL A 333 12.25 18.13 -0.09
CA VAL A 333 11.44 17.48 -1.13
C VAL A 333 12.11 16.20 -1.63
N PHE A 334 13.43 16.23 -1.82
CA PHE A 334 14.24 15.13 -2.35
C PHE A 334 15.41 14.81 -1.42
N LYS A 335 15.60 13.52 -1.13
CA LYS A 335 16.70 13.05 -0.27
C LYS A 335 17.55 12.03 -1.03
N GLN A 336 18.86 12.25 -1.09
CA GLN A 336 19.81 11.23 -1.57
C GLN A 336 20.16 10.29 -0.40
N GLU A 337 20.01 8.98 -0.62
CA GLU A 337 20.38 7.92 0.32
C GLU A 337 21.29 6.89 -0.38
N LEU A 338 22.11 6.20 0.42
CA LEU A 338 22.98 5.12 -0.04
C LEU A 338 22.30 3.77 0.24
N PHE A 339 22.12 2.95 -0.79
CA PHE A 339 21.49 1.64 -0.71
C PHE A 339 22.49 0.54 -1.06
N GLY A 340 22.47 -0.56 -0.30
CA GLY A 340 23.32 -1.73 -0.51
C GLY A 340 24.44 -1.88 0.51
N ILE A 341 25.29 -2.89 0.31
CA ILE A 341 26.37 -3.29 1.24
C ILE A 341 27.65 -3.56 0.44
N GLY A 342 28.78 -3.08 0.93
CA GLY A 342 30.11 -3.35 0.35
C GLY A 342 30.27 -2.79 -1.05
N ALA A 343 30.57 -3.64 -2.03
CA ALA A 343 30.81 -3.23 -3.42
C ALA A 343 29.54 -2.76 -4.16
N ASN A 344 28.35 -3.15 -3.70
CA ASN A 344 27.07 -2.85 -4.36
C ASN A 344 26.36 -1.65 -3.70
N ILE A 345 27.09 -0.58 -3.37
CA ILE A 345 26.50 0.64 -2.81
C ILE A 345 26.09 1.59 -3.94
N GLU A 346 24.79 1.80 -4.09
CA GLU A 346 24.18 2.71 -5.06
C GLU A 346 23.72 4.02 -4.40
N ARG A 347 23.85 5.14 -5.11
CA ARG A 347 23.20 6.41 -4.76
C ARG A 347 21.78 6.43 -5.33
N ARG A 348 20.78 6.53 -4.46
CA ARG A 348 19.36 6.62 -4.86
C ARG A 348 18.72 7.86 -4.29
N TRP A 349 17.91 8.54 -5.09
CA TRP A 349 17.08 9.65 -4.65
C TRP A 349 15.68 9.15 -4.27
N GLN A 350 15.17 9.61 -3.13
CA GLN A 350 13.80 9.40 -2.66
C GLN A 350 13.02 10.71 -2.62
N PHE A 351 11.70 10.59 -2.72
CA PHE A 351 10.78 11.66 -2.38
C PHE A 351 10.61 11.73 -0.84
N ASN A 352 10.72 12.93 -0.27
CA ASN A 352 10.76 13.16 1.17
C ASN A 352 9.72 14.18 1.67
N ALA A 353 9.01 14.88 0.78
CA ALA A 353 8.14 16.01 1.11
C ALA A 353 6.97 15.71 2.08
N PHE A 354 6.64 14.42 2.29
CA PHE A 354 5.58 13.95 3.20
C PHE A 354 6.09 13.10 4.38
N LYS A 355 7.41 13.02 4.60
CA LYS A 355 7.94 12.44 5.84
C LYS A 355 7.93 13.53 6.94
N PRO A 356 7.49 13.22 8.17
CA PRO A 356 7.39 14.19 9.27
C PRO A 356 8.76 14.58 9.84
#